data_AF-A0A257NIL2-F1
#
_entry.id   AF-A0A257NIL2-F1
#
_cell.length_a   1.000
_cell.length_b   1.000
_cell.length_c   1.000
_cell.angle_alpha   90.00
_cell.angle_beta   90.00
_cell.angle_gamma   90.00
#
_symmetry.space_group_name_H-M   'P 1'
#
loop_
_entity.id
_entity.type
_entity.pdbx_description
1 polymer ?
#
loop_
_entity_poly.entity_id
_entity_poly.type
_entity_poly.pdbx_seq_one_letter_code
_entity_poly.pdbx_strand_id
1 'polypeptide(L)'
;MEKCIGCELCAGVCPAKCIYVRGLDNPPDHPVSPGERYGYVYEINYLRCIHCDLCVEACPTQAITESKLFEFSFTNRADAIYQKSQLLVDDQGFPQRMPWEDWREGEAAMTGGWMRATSPAGDASFEGLTQWSGELGVGVRAPEAGQTDGRDDEATGSKALRIEFASHFDADQREGGRGGRR
;
A
#
# COMPACT_ATOMS: atom_id res chain seq x y z
N MET A 1 7.20 -4.90 -6.90
CA MET A 1 7.71 -3.53 -6.68
C MET A 1 7.72 -3.28 -5.17
N GLU A 2 8.77 -2.66 -4.63
CA GLU A 2 8.88 -2.41 -3.19
C GLU A 2 8.27 -1.06 -2.78
N LYS A 3 7.92 -0.91 -1.50
CA LYS A 3 7.28 0.31 -0.95
C LYS A 3 8.26 1.41 -0.58
N CYS A 4 9.51 1.02 -0.29
CA CYS A 4 10.49 1.94 0.27
C CYS A 4 10.97 2.90 -0.82
N ILE A 5 10.73 4.19 -0.60
CA ILE A 5 11.15 5.25 -1.54
C ILE A 5 12.54 5.83 -1.22
N GLY A 6 13.31 5.20 -0.34
CA GLY A 6 14.66 5.66 0.01
C GLY A 6 14.72 7.06 0.66
N CYS A 7 13.67 7.48 1.38
CA CYS A 7 13.59 8.79 2.03
C CYS A 7 14.42 8.94 3.32
N GLU A 8 14.96 7.83 3.85
CA GLU A 8 15.85 7.80 5.02
C GLU A 8 15.23 8.29 6.36
N LEU A 9 13.93 8.59 6.40
CA LEU A 9 13.23 9.07 7.61
C LEU A 9 13.26 8.07 8.77
N CYS A 10 13.11 6.78 8.49
CA CYS A 10 13.21 5.72 9.51
C CYS A 10 14.61 5.65 10.17
N ALA A 11 15.68 5.90 9.40
CA ALA A 11 17.03 6.00 9.95
C ALA A 11 17.23 7.30 10.74
N GLY A 12 16.64 8.40 10.26
CA GLY A 12 16.64 9.70 10.95
C GLY A 12 16.00 9.63 12.33
N VAL A 13 14.78 9.09 12.42
CA VAL A 13 13.98 9.01 13.65
C VAL A 13 14.52 7.99 14.65
N CYS A 14 15.26 6.97 14.19
CA CYS A 14 15.71 5.87 15.04
C CYS A 14 16.58 6.37 16.21
N PRO A 15 16.14 6.21 17.48
CA PRO A 15 16.88 6.70 18.64
C PRO A 15 18.15 5.88 18.90
N ALA A 16 18.13 4.59 18.60
CA ALA A 16 19.27 3.70 18.79
C ALA A 16 20.29 3.73 17.64
N LYS A 17 19.97 4.44 16.55
CA LYS A 17 20.76 4.47 15.30
C LYS A 17 21.10 3.05 14.81
N CYS A 18 20.10 2.16 14.83
CA CYS A 18 20.24 0.78 14.39
C CYS A 18 19.93 0.56 12.91
N ILE A 19 19.35 1.55 12.22
CA ILE A 19 18.95 1.47 10.82
C ILE A 19 19.94 2.26 9.95
N TYR A 20 20.40 1.67 8.86
CA TYR A 20 21.14 2.34 7.80
C TYR A 20 20.34 2.25 6.49
N VAL A 21 20.07 3.41 5.87
CA VAL A 21 19.37 3.49 4.58
C VAL A 21 20.15 4.40 3.66
N ARG A 22 20.22 4.02 2.38
CA ARG A 22 20.70 4.88 1.30
C ARG A 22 19.75 4.75 0.13
N GLY A 23 19.14 5.86 -0.30
CA GLY A 23 18.31 5.89 -1.50
C GLY A 23 19.11 6.02 -2.80
N LEU A 24 18.60 5.46 -3.90
CA LEU A 24 19.10 5.70 -5.27
C LEU A 24 17.92 6.01 -6.20
N ASP A 25 18.16 6.75 -7.28
CA ASP A 25 17.13 7.07 -8.28
C ASP A 25 16.61 5.81 -8.96
N ASN A 26 15.31 5.78 -9.24
CA ASN A 26 14.70 4.66 -9.95
C ASN A 26 15.19 4.59 -11.41
N PRO A 27 15.39 3.37 -11.96
CA PRO A 27 15.62 3.21 -13.39
C PRO A 27 14.37 3.67 -14.17
N PRO A 28 14.51 4.47 -15.25
CA PRO A 28 13.36 5.00 -15.99
C PRO A 28 12.50 3.91 -16.62
N ASP A 29 13.11 2.85 -17.14
CA ASP A 29 12.39 1.76 -17.82
C ASP A 29 11.89 0.67 -16.87
N HIS A 30 12.42 0.61 -15.65
CA HIS A 30 12.18 -0.48 -14.70
C HIS A 30 12.21 0.04 -13.25
N PRO A 31 11.21 0.84 -12.83
CA PRO A 31 11.15 1.38 -11.48
C PRO A 31 11.08 0.27 -10.42
N VAL A 32 11.88 0.40 -9.37
CA VAL A 32 11.95 -0.56 -8.25
C VAL A 32 10.91 -0.24 -7.18
N SER A 33 10.61 1.05 -7.02
CA SER A 33 9.59 1.61 -6.11
C SER A 33 8.67 2.57 -6.88
N PRO A 34 7.52 2.98 -6.30
CA PRO A 34 6.62 3.94 -6.93
C PRO A 34 7.09 5.41 -6.83
N GLY A 35 8.13 5.72 -6.06
CA GLY A 35 8.66 7.08 -5.93
C GLY A 35 9.69 7.42 -7.01
N GLU A 36 10.32 8.60 -6.91
CA GLU A 36 11.47 8.96 -7.75
C GLU A 36 12.72 8.13 -7.40
N ARG A 37 12.79 7.66 -6.15
CA ARG A 37 13.92 6.92 -5.57
C ARG A 37 13.45 5.63 -4.91
N TYR A 38 14.37 4.70 -4.71
CA TYR A 38 14.15 3.44 -3.99
C TYR A 38 15.22 3.23 -2.91
N GLY A 39 14.95 2.32 -1.96
CA GLY A 39 15.92 1.98 -0.91
C GLY A 39 17.03 1.11 -1.47
N TYR A 40 18.13 1.68 -1.96
CA TYR A 40 19.25 0.93 -2.54
C TYR A 40 19.99 0.09 -1.50
N VAL A 41 20.28 0.67 -0.33
CA VAL A 41 20.74 -0.07 0.85
C VAL A 41 19.69 0.08 1.95
N TYR A 42 19.38 -1.02 2.62
CA TYR A 42 18.55 -1.03 3.79
C TYR A 42 19.08 -2.08 4.76
N GLU A 43 19.50 -1.66 5.94
CA GLU A 43 20.02 -2.55 6.97
C GLU A 43 19.44 -2.21 8.33
N ILE A 44 19.10 -3.24 9.12
CA ILE A 44 18.68 -3.09 10.52
C ILE A 44 19.57 -3.98 11.40
N ASN A 45 20.20 -3.36 12.39
CA ASN A 45 20.97 -4.06 13.41
C ASN A 45 20.10 -4.38 14.63
N TYR A 46 19.64 -5.62 14.75
CA TYR A 46 18.77 -6.07 15.84
C TYR A 46 19.46 -6.13 17.20
N LEU A 47 20.80 -6.15 17.27
CA LEU A 47 21.52 -6.03 18.55
C LEU A 47 21.52 -4.61 19.12
N ARG A 48 21.12 -3.62 18.30
CA ARG A 48 20.98 -2.22 18.71
C ARG A 48 19.52 -1.77 18.75
N CYS A 49 18.65 -2.43 18.00
CA CYS A 49 17.23 -2.10 17.98
C CYS A 49 16.64 -2.23 19.39
N ILE A 50 15.78 -1.28 19.75
CA ILE A 50 15.06 -1.28 21.03
C ILE A 50 13.56 -1.51 20.86
N HIS A 51 13.11 -1.91 19.67
CA HIS A 51 11.72 -2.26 19.38
C HIS A 51 10.71 -1.18 19.83
N CYS A 52 10.96 0.07 19.43
CA CYS A 52 10.17 1.23 19.83
C CYS A 52 9.17 1.73 18.77
N ASP A 53 9.13 1.09 17.59
CA ASP A 53 8.24 1.40 16.46
C ASP A 53 8.25 2.81 15.86
N LEU A 54 9.12 3.72 16.33
CA LEU A 54 9.24 5.05 15.74
C LEU A 54 9.55 5.03 14.24
N CYS A 55 10.27 4.01 13.74
CA CYS A 55 10.54 3.85 12.32
C CYS A 55 9.28 3.51 11.50
N VAL A 56 8.32 2.80 12.09
CA VAL A 56 7.02 2.47 11.47
C VAL A 56 6.20 3.74 11.32
N GLU A 57 6.07 4.50 12.41
CA GLU A 57 5.32 5.76 12.43
C GLU A 57 5.91 6.83 11.51
N ALA A 58 7.24 6.92 11.44
CA ALA A 58 7.91 7.88 10.58
C ALA A 58 7.85 7.53 9.08
N CYS A 59 7.41 6.33 8.72
CA CYS A 59 7.47 5.87 7.33
C CYS A 59 6.28 6.42 6.52
N PRO A 60 6.50 7.34 5.56
CA PRO A 60 5.40 8.01 4.85
C PRO A 60 4.65 7.06 3.89
N THR A 61 5.30 5.98 3.46
CA THR A 61 4.71 4.97 2.56
C THR A 61 4.41 3.65 3.28
N GLN A 62 4.54 3.63 4.62
CA GLN A 62 4.36 2.43 5.46
C GLN A 62 5.20 1.24 4.95
N ALA A 63 6.42 1.51 4.48
CA ALA A 63 7.33 0.52 3.91
C ALA A 63 7.94 -0.43 4.95
N ILE A 64 8.16 0.08 6.15
CA ILE A 64 8.64 -0.71 7.30
C ILE A 64 7.51 -0.91 8.29
N THR A 65 7.45 -2.12 8.85
CA THR A 65 6.49 -2.53 9.87
C THR A 65 7.17 -3.49 10.84
N GLU A 66 6.57 -3.71 11.99
CA GLU A 66 7.05 -4.72 12.94
C GLU A 66 6.15 -5.96 12.86
N SER A 67 6.77 -7.12 12.63
CA SER A 67 6.10 -8.40 12.64
C SER A 67 5.64 -8.79 14.05
N LYS A 68 4.80 -9.83 14.15
CA LYS A 68 4.47 -10.44 15.45
C LYS A 68 5.43 -11.54 15.88
N LEU A 69 6.47 -11.81 15.08
CA LEU A 69 7.55 -12.70 15.46
C LEU A 69 8.36 -12.07 16.60
N PHE A 70 8.37 -12.72 17.75
CA PHE A 70 9.24 -12.40 18.88
C PHE A 70 10.22 -13.54 19.21
N GLU A 71 9.98 -14.75 18.67
CA GLU A 71 10.82 -15.93 18.87
C GLU A 71 11.94 -15.96 17.83
N PHE A 72 12.96 -15.12 18.03
CA PHE A 72 14.18 -15.15 17.22
C PHE A 72 15.40 -14.99 18.12
N SER A 73 16.46 -15.73 17.82
CA SER A 73 17.70 -15.67 18.59
C SER A 73 18.92 -15.91 17.71
N PHE A 74 19.94 -15.09 17.89
CA PHE A 74 21.13 -15.12 17.05
C PHE A 74 22.25 -15.91 17.73
N THR A 75 22.89 -16.81 16.98
CA THR A 75 24.12 -17.49 17.43
C THR A 75 25.37 -16.79 16.92
N ASN A 76 25.25 -15.98 15.87
CA ASN A 76 26.29 -15.12 15.33
C ASN A 76 25.81 -13.66 15.27
N ARG A 77 26.71 -12.72 15.56
CA ARG A 77 26.46 -11.28 15.46
C ARG A 77 26.10 -10.83 14.04
N ALA A 78 26.65 -11.48 13.01
CA ALA A 78 26.39 -11.12 11.62
C ALA A 78 24.92 -11.37 11.24
N ASP A 79 24.32 -12.43 11.77
CA ASP A 79 22.92 -12.82 11.51
C ASP A 79 21.92 -11.80 12.07
N ALA A 80 22.33 -11.05 13.09
CA ALA A 80 21.53 -9.99 13.68
C ALA A 80 21.51 -8.68 12.88
N ILE A 81 22.23 -8.62 11.74
CA ILE A 81 22.22 -7.48 10.82
C ILE A 81 21.42 -7.89 9.59
N TYR A 82 20.15 -7.50 9.57
CA TYR A 82 19.26 -7.82 8.46
C TYR A 82 19.53 -6.86 7.33
N GLN A 83 19.69 -7.41 6.13
CA GLN A 83 19.84 -6.67 4.89
C GLN A 83 18.51 -6.56 4.14
N LYS A 84 18.46 -5.67 3.16
CA LYS A 84 17.29 -5.41 2.32
C LYS A 84 16.60 -6.67 1.83
N SER A 85 17.35 -7.64 1.28
CA SER A 85 16.79 -8.88 0.74
C SER A 85 16.10 -9.75 1.79
N GLN A 86 16.47 -9.63 3.06
CA GLN A 86 15.86 -10.36 4.18
C GLN A 86 14.62 -9.63 4.73
N LEU A 87 14.55 -8.31 4.55
CA LEU A 87 13.48 -7.45 5.05
C LEU A 87 12.31 -7.31 4.05
N LEU A 88 12.54 -7.59 2.77
CA LEU A 88 11.51 -7.53 1.74
C LEU A 88 10.54 -8.71 1.88
N VAL A 89 9.25 -8.42 1.82
CA VAL A 89 8.22 -9.46 1.67
C VAL A 89 8.24 -10.06 0.27
N ASP A 90 7.74 -11.28 0.14
CA ASP A 90 7.49 -11.90 -1.16
C ASP A 90 6.27 -11.29 -1.88
N ASP A 91 6.00 -11.76 -3.10
CA ASP A 91 4.87 -11.29 -3.92
C ASP A 91 3.49 -11.65 -3.32
N GLN A 92 3.46 -12.58 -2.36
CA GLN A 92 2.25 -12.96 -1.61
C GLN A 92 2.09 -12.11 -0.35
N GLY A 93 3.08 -11.27 -0.03
CA GLY A 93 3.12 -10.40 1.14
C GLY A 93 3.68 -11.06 2.40
N PHE A 94 4.22 -12.28 2.33
CA PHE A 94 4.80 -12.94 3.49
C PHE A 94 6.24 -12.49 3.75
N PRO A 95 6.65 -12.40 5.03
CA PRO A 95 8.05 -12.14 5.37
C PRO A 95 8.93 -13.32 4.93
N GLN A 96 10.17 -13.02 4.56
CA GLN A 96 11.19 -14.04 4.38
C GLN A 96 11.42 -14.76 5.71
N ARG A 97 11.67 -16.07 5.66
CA ARG A 97 11.95 -16.86 6.85
C ARG A 97 13.45 -17.06 7.01
N MET A 98 14.01 -16.55 8.09
CA MET A 98 15.42 -16.75 8.40
C MET A 98 15.64 -18.01 9.25
N PRO A 99 16.81 -18.65 9.17
CA PRO A 99 17.11 -19.87 9.94
C PRO A 99 17.08 -19.70 11.47
N TRP A 100 17.17 -18.47 11.97
CA TRP A 100 17.21 -18.11 13.39
C TRP A 100 15.85 -17.63 13.94
N GLU A 101 14.81 -17.69 13.13
CA GLU A 101 13.44 -17.32 13.47
C GLU A 101 12.60 -18.58 13.68
N ASP A 102 11.90 -18.66 14.80
CA ASP A 102 10.95 -19.75 15.10
C ASP A 102 9.53 -19.29 14.76
N TRP A 103 9.11 -19.56 13.52
CA TRP A 103 7.78 -19.22 13.03
C TRP A 103 6.79 -20.35 13.32
N ARG A 104 5.80 -20.11 14.18
CA ARG A 104 4.72 -21.08 14.40
C ARG A 104 3.63 -20.96 13.34
N GLU A 105 2.84 -22.02 13.22
CA GLU A 105 1.71 -22.05 12.29
C GLU A 105 0.73 -20.90 12.59
N GLY A 106 0.40 -20.12 11.56
CA GLY A 106 -0.52 -18.97 11.66
C GLY A 106 0.11 -17.64 12.10
N GLU A 107 1.31 -17.61 12.67
CA GLU A 107 1.93 -16.35 13.14
C GLU A 107 2.32 -15.40 12.00
N ALA A 108 2.72 -15.96 10.86
CA ALA A 108 2.98 -15.16 9.66
C ALA A 108 1.72 -14.45 9.15
N ALA A 109 0.53 -15.00 9.38
CA ALA A 109 -0.73 -14.35 9.00
C ALA A 109 -1.08 -13.15 9.91
N MET A 110 -0.52 -13.12 11.11
CA MET A 110 -0.67 -12.01 12.07
C MET A 110 0.38 -10.92 11.87
N THR A 111 1.42 -11.22 11.10
CA THR A 111 2.47 -10.28 10.70
C THR A 111 1.94 -9.45 9.54
N GLY A 112 1.86 -8.13 9.72
CA GLY A 112 1.32 -7.21 8.73
C GLY A 112 2.14 -7.22 7.43
N GLY A 113 1.74 -8.04 6.47
CA GLY A 113 2.32 -8.17 5.15
C GLY A 113 1.49 -7.41 4.14
N TRP A 114 1.75 -6.12 3.98
CA TRP A 114 0.73 -5.22 3.47
C TRP A 114 0.50 -5.24 1.96
N MET A 115 0.96 -6.18 1.13
CA MET A 115 0.72 -6.03 -0.32
C MET A 115 -0.77 -5.99 -0.66
N ARG A 116 -1.31 -4.78 -0.92
CA ARG A 116 -2.66 -4.54 -1.42
C ARG A 116 -2.76 -3.28 -2.25
N ALA A 117 -3.74 -3.31 -3.15
CA ALA A 117 -4.10 -2.19 -3.98
C ALA A 117 -5.58 -1.79 -3.91
N THR A 118 -6.03 -0.55 -4.10
CA THR A 118 -5.64 0.65 -4.89
C THR A 118 -6.39 1.86 -4.36
N SER A 119 -5.83 3.05 -4.49
CA SER A 119 -6.58 4.23 -4.90
C SER A 119 -5.64 5.06 -5.75
N PRO A 120 -6.06 5.68 -6.88
CA PRO A 120 -5.18 6.36 -7.84
C PRO A 120 -4.26 7.47 -7.28
N ALA A 121 -4.23 7.68 -5.96
CA ALA A 121 -3.57 8.77 -5.27
C ALA A 121 -3.98 10.16 -5.82
N GLY A 122 -5.18 10.24 -6.41
CA GLY A 122 -5.70 11.43 -7.05
C GLY A 122 -5.30 11.61 -8.52
N ASP A 123 -4.52 10.71 -9.12
CA ASP A 123 -4.18 10.72 -10.53
C ASP A 123 -5.02 9.70 -11.31
N ALA A 124 -5.97 10.23 -12.10
CA ALA A 124 -6.91 9.42 -12.88
C ALA A 124 -6.24 8.47 -13.89
N SER A 125 -4.97 8.70 -14.25
CA SER A 125 -4.22 7.77 -15.10
C SER A 125 -3.99 6.40 -14.44
N PHE A 126 -4.17 6.31 -13.12
CA PHE A 126 -4.01 5.07 -12.36
C PHE A 126 -5.31 4.37 -11.96
N GLU A 127 -6.44 4.81 -12.51
CA GLU A 127 -7.70 4.10 -12.38
C GLU A 127 -7.59 2.67 -12.92
N GLY A 128 -8.12 1.68 -12.19
CA GLY A 128 -8.09 0.27 -12.63
C GLY A 128 -6.70 -0.39 -12.59
N LEU A 129 -5.65 0.29 -12.13
CA LEU A 129 -4.30 -0.26 -11.96
C LEU A 129 -4.05 -0.64 -10.51
N THR A 130 -3.65 -1.86 -10.22
CA THR A 130 -3.21 -2.33 -8.89
C THR A 130 -2.03 -1.47 -8.34
N GLN A 131 -2.31 -0.54 -7.43
CA GLN A 131 -1.41 0.40 -6.73
C GLN A 131 -1.47 0.22 -5.21
N TRP A 132 -0.47 0.61 -4.43
CA TRP A 132 -0.48 0.45 -2.96
C TRP A 132 -1.62 1.15 -2.14
N SER A 133 -2.09 0.53 -1.03
CA SER A 133 -3.02 1.12 -0.03
C SER A 133 -2.45 1.10 1.41
N GLY A 134 -2.89 2.04 2.25
CA GLY A 134 -2.45 2.23 3.65
C GLY A 134 -3.32 1.55 4.73
N GLU A 135 -4.24 0.64 4.35
CA GLU A 135 -5.18 -0.08 5.23
C GLU A 135 -4.82 -1.56 5.48
N LEU A 136 -5.04 -2.07 6.70
CA LEU A 136 -4.60 -3.40 7.18
C LEU A 136 -5.12 -4.55 6.27
N GLY A 137 -4.24 -5.44 5.77
CA GLY A 137 -4.65 -6.64 5.00
C GLY A 137 -3.53 -7.47 4.34
N VAL A 138 -3.91 -8.58 3.67
CA VAL A 138 -3.00 -9.54 2.98
C VAL A 138 -3.43 -9.83 1.52
N GLY A 139 -2.48 -10.05 0.60
CA GLY A 139 -2.73 -10.47 -0.79
C GLY A 139 -3.30 -9.40 -1.74
N VAL A 140 -3.22 -9.61 -3.06
CA VAL A 140 -3.63 -8.61 -4.07
C VAL A 140 -5.15 -8.40 -4.06
N ARG A 141 -5.59 -7.13 -3.93
CA ARG A 141 -7.01 -6.74 -4.04
C ARG A 141 -7.29 -6.19 -5.45
N ALA A 142 -8.53 -6.36 -5.89
CA ALA A 142 -9.01 -5.79 -7.15
C ALA A 142 -8.78 -4.28 -7.15
N PRO A 143 -8.34 -3.71 -8.29
CA PRO A 143 -8.13 -2.28 -8.40
C PRO A 143 -9.46 -1.52 -8.29
N GLU A 144 -9.37 -0.29 -7.84
CA GLU A 144 -10.46 0.64 -7.65
C GLU A 144 -10.88 1.06 -9.04
N ALA A 145 -12.11 0.73 -9.36
CA ALA A 145 -12.83 1.41 -10.42
C ALA A 145 -12.88 2.89 -10.03
N GLY A 146 -12.62 3.77 -10.98
CA GLY A 146 -12.73 5.19 -10.72
C GLY A 146 -14.18 5.60 -10.69
N GLN A 147 -14.36 6.92 -10.69
CA GLN A 147 -15.66 7.53 -10.41
C GLN A 147 -16.59 7.52 -11.62
N THR A 148 -16.20 6.89 -12.74
CA THR A 148 -17.03 6.88 -13.95
C THR A 148 -18.13 5.82 -13.87
N ASP A 149 -19.36 6.27 -14.12
CA ASP A 149 -20.56 5.49 -14.46
C ASP A 149 -21.03 4.39 -13.51
N GLY A 150 -21.28 4.76 -12.25
CA GLY A 150 -22.26 4.05 -11.42
C GLY A 150 -21.70 3.17 -10.30
N ARG A 151 -20.41 3.31 -9.97
CA ARG A 151 -19.82 2.72 -8.74
C ARG A 151 -20.65 3.04 -7.50
N ASP A 152 -21.06 4.31 -7.37
CA ASP A 152 -21.90 4.74 -6.24
C ASP A 152 -23.30 4.15 -6.32
N ASP A 153 -23.85 3.96 -7.52
CA ASP A 153 -25.18 3.38 -7.75
C ASP A 153 -25.22 1.91 -7.29
N GLU A 154 -24.16 1.14 -7.57
CA GLU A 154 -24.03 -0.27 -7.17
C GLU A 154 -23.67 -0.43 -5.68
N ALA A 155 -22.81 0.44 -5.14
CA ALA A 155 -22.39 0.38 -3.74
C ALA A 155 -23.48 0.87 -2.75
N THR A 156 -24.29 1.85 -3.15
CA THR A 156 -25.31 2.46 -2.27
C THR A 156 -26.73 1.97 -2.55
N GLY A 157 -26.96 1.31 -3.70
CA GLY A 157 -28.28 0.93 -4.17
C GLY A 157 -29.19 2.13 -4.49
N SER A 158 -28.63 3.34 -4.57
CA SER A 158 -29.37 4.56 -4.87
C SER A 158 -29.24 4.89 -6.36
N LYS A 159 -30.34 5.31 -7.00
CA LYS A 159 -30.28 5.78 -8.40
C LYS A 159 -29.62 7.15 -8.42
N ALA A 160 -28.58 7.33 -9.25
CA ALA A 160 -27.96 8.64 -9.43
C ALA A 160 -29.01 9.72 -9.78
N LEU A 161 -28.86 10.90 -9.16
CA LEU A 161 -29.65 12.09 -9.44
C LEU A 161 -29.76 12.40 -10.94
N ARG A 162 -28.73 12.08 -11.74
CA ARG A 162 -28.74 12.20 -13.21
C ARG A 162 -29.85 11.41 -13.91
N ILE A 163 -30.18 10.20 -13.41
CA ILE A 163 -31.23 9.32 -13.95
C ILE A 163 -32.60 9.89 -13.58
N GLU A 164 -32.77 10.32 -12.32
CA GLU A 164 -34.01 10.96 -11.85
C GLU A 164 -34.25 12.29 -12.58
N PHE A 165 -33.21 13.12 -12.75
CA PHE A 165 -33.31 14.38 -13.49
C PHE A 165 -33.67 14.15 -14.96
N ALA A 166 -33.06 13.18 -15.64
CA ALA A 166 -33.42 12.83 -17.01
C ALA A 166 -34.90 12.41 -17.13
N SER A 167 -35.38 11.59 -16.19
CA SER A 167 -36.78 11.16 -16.17
C SER A 167 -37.78 12.31 -15.92
N HIS A 168 -37.37 13.34 -15.19
CA HIS A 168 -38.18 14.52 -14.94
C HIS A 168 -38.15 15.54 -16.09
N PHE A 169 -37.07 15.63 -16.87
CA PHE A 169 -36.99 16.53 -18.03
C PHE A 169 -37.67 15.97 -19.29
N ASP A 170 -37.72 14.64 -19.48
CA ASP A 170 -38.41 14.03 -20.62
C ASP A 170 -39.95 14.03 -20.49
N ALA A 171 -40.48 14.25 -19.28
CA ALA A 171 -41.92 14.36 -19.06
C ALA A 171 -42.51 15.67 -19.62
N ASP A 172 -41.73 16.75 -19.64
CA ASP A 172 -42.22 18.10 -19.96
C ASP A 172 -42.30 18.37 -21.48
N GLN A 173 -41.70 17.52 -22.32
CA GLN A 173 -41.81 17.65 -23.78
C GLN A 173 -43.06 16.98 -24.40
N ARG A 174 -43.91 16.32 -23.61
CA ARG A 174 -45.12 15.63 -24.13
C ARG A 174 -46.41 16.43 -24.02
N GLU A 175 -46.44 17.56 -23.32
CA GLU A 175 -47.68 18.35 -23.12
C GLU A 175 -47.69 19.75 -23.80
N GLY A 176 -46.83 19.97 -24.80
CA GLY A 176 -46.77 21.23 -25.56
C GLY A 176 -47.52 21.26 -26.91
N GLY A 177 -48.34 20.25 -27.23
CA GLY A 177 -48.99 20.11 -28.54
C GLY A 177 -50.51 20.33 -28.54
N ARG A 178 -51.02 21.51 -28.18
CA ARG A 178 -52.44 21.87 -28.39
C ARG A 178 -52.62 22.91 -29.50
N GLY A 179 -53.33 22.50 -30.55
CA GLY A 179 -54.43 23.31 -31.11
C GLY A 179 -54.14 24.15 -32.36
N GLY A 180 -54.24 23.52 -33.54
CA GLY A 180 -54.51 24.21 -34.80
C GLY A 180 -55.85 23.74 -35.40
N ARG A 181 -56.97 24.31 -34.94
CA ARG A 181 -58.27 24.28 -35.64
C ARG A 181 -59.03 25.58 -35.41
N ARG A 182 -58.95 26.48 -36.38
CA ARG A 182 -60.03 27.19 -37.09
C ARG A 182 -59.43 28.37 -37.84
#